data_AF-A0A2N9VQA5-F1
#
_entry.id   AF-A0A2N9VQA5-F1
#
_cell.length_a   1.000
_cell.length_b   1.000
_cell.length_c   1.000
_cell.angle_alpha   90.00
_cell.angle_beta   90.00
_cell.angle_gamma   90.00
#
_symmetry.space_group_name_H-M   'P 1'
#
loop_
_entity.id
_entity.type
_entity.pdbx_description
1 polymer ?
#
loop_
_entity_poly.entity_id
_entity_poly.type
_entity_poly.pdbx_seq_one_letter_code
_entity_poly.pdbx_strand_id
1 'polypeptide(L)'
;MHLWQPRFEAPPGGSFRTAINVCLATALLSSTVFAFQAFGQETPPLRGAVQENVLQAQNNPSAQADNPTNPPVAQTGNGIPSRPYEPVSPGALPPDDDSGNLGLFGVPSDNGSAPSGPADNSGGLNPDSAATPGETVPVPAERPAAGTRPGERPARGTEEATGEEQTDSLATGAIEQDREANPPAARTDRDNLPEPAIERRTLRPDPEPFAPLGIRAGTVTLRPSISTGLRATTNADNSSDGKGALLSETRLRARATTDWARHSAFLDFDGLYDKTISGEEYSAPNVGLRGGFQLDLGERTTMTGEAGYRYRQEDPSDPTTIVGTSNRPAVQELDGSLGVRHEFGKFFADVKGNVDRTIYGDAEFSDGSVVSQKDRNNTFASVALRGGFEMSPAIKPFVEVEIGKLMYDEAVDSNGFRRSGPRTGLRGGVEMDFGEKLSGEFALGYLRQDIDDERLAAVDGLSVDGLIKWSPQRGTDVNLGLLTRIEGATAPGDSGSVFYEGTLGIKRQVRSNLDVNARLIASLRDNKDGSGWDKGFGAEVGATYWFNRFVGLDVSARHQFTHSEVDTRQTEETSVYMGVTLQR
;
A
#
# COMPACT_ATOMS: atom_id res chain seq x y z
N MET A 1 26.84 -59.86 18.71
CA MET A 1 27.25 -58.87 19.73
C MET A 1 26.34 -57.67 19.58
N HIS A 2 25.63 -57.25 20.63
CA HIS A 2 24.64 -56.18 20.53
C HIS A 2 25.21 -54.82 20.93
N LEU A 3 24.80 -53.79 20.21
CA LEU A 3 25.05 -52.37 20.53
C LEU A 3 24.09 -51.90 21.63
N TRP A 4 24.55 -50.95 22.43
CA TRP A 4 23.83 -50.41 23.59
C TRP A 4 23.19 -49.06 23.25
N GLN A 5 21.92 -48.88 23.59
CA GLN A 5 21.17 -47.64 23.31
C GLN A 5 21.22 -46.68 24.51
N PRO A 6 21.50 -45.38 24.31
CA PRO A 6 20.96 -44.33 25.16
C PRO A 6 19.53 -43.99 24.71
N ARG A 7 18.58 -43.95 25.65
CA ARG A 7 17.26 -43.34 25.42
C ARG A 7 17.40 -41.82 25.58
N PHE A 8 16.68 -41.06 24.77
CA PHE A 8 16.30 -39.69 25.11
C PHE A 8 14.80 -39.64 25.40
N GLU A 9 14.45 -38.91 26.45
CA GLU A 9 13.15 -38.95 27.11
C GLU A 9 12.45 -37.59 26.90
N ALA A 10 11.14 -37.61 26.63
CA ALA A 10 10.41 -36.39 26.27
C ALA A 10 10.15 -35.52 27.50
N PRO A 11 10.34 -34.18 27.42
CA PRO A 11 9.98 -33.29 28.52
C PRO A 11 8.44 -33.22 28.67
N PRO A 12 7.91 -33.17 29.91
CA PRO A 12 6.48 -32.99 30.15
C PRO A 12 6.01 -31.58 29.76
N GLY A 13 4.70 -31.44 29.49
CA GLY A 13 4.14 -30.26 28.84
C GLY A 13 4.35 -28.93 29.57
N GLY A 14 4.94 -27.97 28.87
CA GLY A 14 4.95 -26.55 29.24
C GLY A 14 3.86 -25.78 28.48
N SER A 15 3.10 -24.92 29.17
CA SER A 15 2.01 -24.15 28.56
C SER A 15 2.53 -23.07 27.59
N PHE A 16 1.89 -22.93 26.43
CA PHE A 16 2.23 -21.97 25.37
C PHE A 16 2.12 -20.47 25.77
N ARG A 17 1.66 -20.16 27.00
CA ARG A 17 1.41 -18.81 27.50
C ARG A 17 2.67 -17.98 27.81
N THR A 18 3.83 -18.61 28.01
CA THR A 18 5.02 -17.92 28.52
C THR A 18 5.75 -17.07 27.45
N ALA A 19 5.59 -17.38 26.16
CA ALA A 19 6.19 -16.59 25.07
C ALA A 19 5.53 -15.22 24.90
N ILE A 20 4.22 -15.15 25.13
CA ILE A 20 3.38 -13.96 24.94
C ILE A 20 3.86 -12.79 25.82
N ASN A 21 4.16 -13.07 27.09
CA ASN A 21 4.55 -12.05 28.07
C ASN A 21 5.92 -11.40 27.79
N VAL A 22 6.82 -12.06 27.05
CA VAL A 22 8.16 -11.51 26.75
C VAL A 22 8.11 -10.52 25.59
N CYS A 23 7.21 -10.73 24.62
CA CYS A 23 7.00 -9.80 23.50
C CYS A 23 6.19 -8.57 23.93
N LEU A 24 5.17 -8.74 24.78
CA LEU A 24 4.39 -7.62 25.33
C LEU A 24 5.22 -6.70 26.24
N ALA A 25 6.13 -7.27 27.04
CA ALA A 25 6.98 -6.48 27.94
C ALA A 25 8.05 -5.63 27.23
N THR A 26 8.43 -5.97 25.99
CA THR A 26 9.43 -5.22 25.21
C THR A 26 8.83 -4.11 24.36
N ALA A 27 7.57 -4.24 23.93
CA ALA A 27 6.84 -3.18 23.22
C ALA A 27 6.54 -1.95 24.10
N LEU A 28 6.20 -2.17 25.38
CA LEU A 28 5.74 -1.13 26.32
C LEU A 28 6.84 -0.19 26.88
N LEU A 29 8.10 -0.36 26.50
CA LEU A 29 9.24 0.42 27.02
C LEU A 29 9.84 1.42 26.00
N SER A 30 9.30 1.48 24.78
CA SER A 30 9.78 2.38 23.72
C SER A 30 8.96 3.67 23.57
N SER A 31 7.77 3.75 24.17
CA SER A 31 6.80 4.84 24.01
C SER A 31 6.97 5.98 25.03
N THR A 32 8.15 6.62 25.08
CA THR A 32 8.33 7.91 25.76
C THR A 32 9.20 8.87 24.94
N VAL A 33 9.07 10.17 25.19
CA VAL A 33 9.72 11.28 24.46
C VAL A 33 9.23 11.48 23.03
N PHE A 34 8.03 12.06 22.90
CA PHE A 34 7.82 13.30 22.12
C PHE A 34 6.52 13.97 22.58
N ALA A 35 6.64 15.07 23.33
CA ALA A 35 5.50 15.84 23.83
C ALA A 35 5.59 17.28 23.33
N PHE A 36 4.65 17.70 22.49
CA PHE A 36 4.47 19.10 22.15
C PHE A 36 3.54 19.77 23.18
N GLN A 37 3.93 20.96 23.63
CA GLN A 37 3.12 21.75 24.57
C GLN A 37 2.07 22.57 23.82
N ALA A 38 0.81 22.49 24.28
CA ALA A 38 -0.23 23.44 23.93
C ALA A 38 -0.42 24.43 25.08
N PHE A 39 -0.44 25.73 24.79
CA PHE A 39 -0.77 26.76 25.78
C PHE A 39 -2.28 26.79 26.02
N GLY A 40 -2.70 26.75 27.29
CA GLY A 40 -4.10 26.88 27.67
C GLY A 40 -4.56 28.33 27.83
N GLN A 41 -5.85 28.56 27.71
CA GLN A 41 -6.54 29.72 28.30
C GLN A 41 -7.72 29.21 29.15
N GLU A 42 -7.83 29.72 30.37
CA GLU A 42 -8.88 29.37 31.33
C GLU A 42 -10.06 30.33 31.22
N THR A 43 -11.29 29.87 31.44
CA THR A 43 -12.42 30.61 32.05
C THR A 43 -13.58 29.61 32.36
N PRO A 44 -14.54 29.92 33.27
CA PRO A 44 -14.96 28.95 34.28
C PRO A 44 -16.36 28.31 34.07
N PRO A 45 -16.71 27.27 34.85
CA PRO A 45 -17.97 26.52 34.70
C PRO A 45 -19.18 27.20 35.36
N LEU A 46 -20.37 26.88 34.83
CA LEU A 46 -21.67 27.18 35.44
C LEU A 46 -22.39 25.91 35.91
N ARG A 47 -23.21 26.05 36.95
CA ARG A 47 -23.87 24.95 37.67
C ARG A 47 -25.25 24.64 37.09
N GLY A 48 -25.71 23.39 37.24
CA GLY A 48 -27.13 23.05 37.11
C GLY A 48 -27.38 21.56 37.32
N ALA A 49 -27.87 21.16 38.50
CA ALA A 49 -28.29 19.79 38.78
C ALA A 49 -29.77 19.78 39.16
N VAL A 50 -30.53 18.82 38.62
CA VAL A 50 -31.90 18.48 39.00
C VAL A 50 -32.04 16.96 38.95
N GLN A 51 -32.73 16.37 39.93
CA GLN A 51 -33.02 14.93 40.03
C GLN A 51 -34.51 14.67 39.80
N GLU A 52 -34.83 13.44 39.37
CA GLU A 52 -36.07 12.72 39.69
C GLU A 52 -37.41 13.26 39.08
N ASN A 53 -38.50 12.47 38.94
CA ASN A 53 -38.75 11.10 39.42
C ASN A 53 -39.70 10.26 38.52
N VAL A 54 -39.69 8.96 38.81
CA VAL A 54 -40.51 7.81 38.37
C VAL A 54 -42.01 8.07 38.07
N LEU A 55 -42.58 7.32 37.11
CA LEU A 55 -43.92 6.69 37.24
C LEU A 55 -44.09 5.44 36.35
N GLN A 56 -44.82 4.43 36.86
CA GLN A 56 -45.18 3.17 36.18
C GLN A 56 -46.69 3.07 35.94
N ALA A 57 -47.12 2.22 35.01
CA ALA A 57 -48.52 1.74 34.90
C ALA A 57 -48.55 0.28 34.41
N GLN A 58 -49.54 -0.51 34.87
CA GLN A 58 -49.68 -1.94 34.56
C GLN A 58 -51.09 -2.29 34.06
N ASN A 59 -51.17 -3.16 33.04
CA ASN A 59 -52.24 -4.14 32.77
C ASN A 59 -53.67 -3.55 32.51
N ASN A 60 -54.69 -4.29 32.04
CA ASN A 60 -54.91 -5.75 31.92
C ASN A 60 -55.80 -6.09 30.66
N PRO A 61 -56.48 -7.24 30.45
CA PRO A 61 -56.32 -8.00 29.20
C PRO A 61 -57.64 -8.37 28.46
N SER A 62 -57.57 -9.13 27.36
CA SER A 62 -58.38 -10.37 27.14
C SER A 62 -58.26 -10.93 25.70
N ALA A 63 -58.84 -12.13 25.50
CA ALA A 63 -59.01 -12.90 24.25
C ALA A 63 -57.78 -13.68 23.74
N GLN A 64 -57.93 -15.02 23.74
CA GLN A 64 -56.99 -16.03 23.24
C GLN A 64 -57.76 -16.94 22.26
N ALA A 65 -57.12 -17.35 21.16
CA ALA A 65 -57.65 -18.36 20.23
C ALA A 65 -56.49 -19.13 19.60
N ASP A 66 -56.35 -20.40 19.93
CA ASP A 66 -55.24 -21.23 19.47
C ASP A 66 -55.49 -21.77 18.04
N ASN A 67 -54.43 -21.79 17.22
CA ASN A 67 -54.30 -22.69 16.08
C ASN A 67 -52.80 -22.90 15.80
N PRO A 68 -52.33 -24.12 15.49
CA PRO A 68 -50.90 -24.43 15.50
C PRO A 68 -50.18 -23.92 14.25
N THR A 69 -49.36 -22.88 14.41
CA THR A 69 -48.39 -22.44 13.41
C THR A 69 -47.04 -23.14 13.63
N ASN A 70 -46.40 -23.57 12.53
CA ASN A 70 -44.96 -23.85 12.56
C ASN A 70 -44.20 -22.60 13.03
N PRO A 71 -43.05 -22.74 13.72
CA PRO A 71 -42.24 -21.59 14.09
C PRO A 71 -41.80 -20.85 12.82
N PRO A 72 -41.93 -19.52 12.75
CA PRO A 72 -41.33 -18.75 11.68
C PRO A 72 -39.81 -18.86 11.80
N VAL A 73 -39.14 -19.29 10.73
CA VAL A 73 -37.67 -19.24 10.65
C VAL A 73 -37.27 -17.76 10.66
N ALA A 74 -36.48 -17.36 11.65
CA ALA A 74 -35.99 -15.99 11.75
C ALA A 74 -34.96 -15.73 10.65
N GLN A 75 -35.39 -15.09 9.56
CA GLN A 75 -34.52 -14.70 8.45
C GLN A 75 -33.70 -13.47 8.84
N THR A 76 -32.52 -13.71 9.40
CA THR A 76 -31.42 -12.73 9.43
C THR A 76 -31.07 -12.36 7.98
N GLY A 77 -30.87 -11.07 7.71
CA GLY A 77 -30.79 -10.55 6.34
C GLY A 77 -29.64 -9.58 6.11
N ASN A 78 -29.40 -9.25 4.84
CA ASN A 78 -28.05 -9.31 4.31
C ASN A 78 -27.58 -8.04 3.60
N GLY A 79 -26.62 -7.33 4.20
CA GLY A 79 -25.94 -6.23 3.53
C GLY A 79 -25.19 -6.55 2.23
N ILE A 80 -24.75 -5.50 1.58
CA ILE A 80 -24.06 -5.53 0.29
C ILE A 80 -22.93 -4.51 0.34
N PRO A 81 -21.65 -4.92 0.27
CA PRO A 81 -20.55 -3.97 0.14
C PRO A 81 -20.68 -3.22 -1.20
N SER A 82 -20.85 -1.89 -1.14
CA SER A 82 -20.45 -1.06 -2.28
C SER A 82 -18.94 -0.82 -2.23
N ARG A 83 -18.33 -0.60 -3.39
CA ARG A 83 -16.88 -0.55 -3.49
C ARG A 83 -16.27 0.70 -2.83
N PRO A 84 -14.99 0.62 -2.45
CA PRO A 84 -14.28 1.74 -1.86
C PRO A 84 -14.25 2.95 -2.80
N TYR A 85 -14.19 4.15 -2.21
CA TYR A 85 -13.87 5.36 -2.94
C TYR A 85 -12.51 5.21 -3.64
N GLU A 86 -12.50 5.44 -4.96
CA GLU A 86 -11.31 5.43 -5.81
C GLU A 86 -11.11 6.85 -6.37
N PRO A 87 -9.96 7.51 -6.10
CA PRO A 87 -9.71 8.90 -6.48
C PRO A 87 -10.21 9.29 -7.87
N VAL A 88 -10.90 10.43 -7.94
CA VAL A 88 -11.41 10.99 -9.20
C VAL A 88 -10.28 11.53 -10.06
N SER A 89 -9.22 12.03 -9.43
CA SER A 89 -8.01 12.56 -10.05
C SER A 89 -6.92 11.48 -10.17
N PRO A 90 -6.17 11.38 -11.28
CA PRO A 90 -4.91 10.63 -11.36
C PRO A 90 -3.72 11.39 -10.73
N GLY A 91 -3.98 12.44 -9.95
CA GLY A 91 -2.98 13.42 -9.55
C GLY A 91 -2.15 13.03 -8.32
N ALA A 92 -0.95 13.59 -8.26
CA ALA A 92 0.11 13.38 -7.26
C ALA A 92 0.68 11.96 -7.13
N LEU A 93 -0.17 10.93 -7.16
CA LEU A 93 0.26 9.55 -7.16
C LEU A 93 0.99 9.25 -8.49
N PRO A 94 2.23 8.73 -8.47
CA PRO A 94 2.91 8.35 -9.71
C PRO A 94 2.16 7.18 -10.37
N PRO A 95 2.07 7.15 -11.73
CA PRO A 95 1.33 6.12 -12.46
C PRO A 95 1.83 4.72 -12.08
N ASP A 96 0.90 3.84 -11.74
CA ASP A 96 1.05 3.05 -10.52
C ASP A 96 2.29 2.14 -10.40
N ASP A 97 3.10 2.50 -9.40
CA ASP A 97 3.88 1.56 -8.60
C ASP A 97 3.00 0.95 -7.48
N ASP A 98 3.30 -0.29 -7.09
CA ASP A 98 2.47 -1.34 -6.43
C ASP A 98 1.77 -0.98 -5.10
N SER A 99 1.89 0.27 -4.65
CA SER A 99 1.32 0.80 -3.40
C SER A 99 -0.09 1.39 -3.52
N GLY A 100 -0.67 1.46 -4.73
CA GLY A 100 -2.03 1.99 -4.94
C GLY A 100 -3.16 1.01 -4.56
N ASN A 101 -2.91 -0.30 -4.69
CA ASN A 101 -3.93 -1.33 -4.52
C ASN A 101 -4.09 -1.73 -3.04
N LEU A 102 -4.74 -0.86 -2.26
CA LEU A 102 -5.17 -1.14 -0.89
C LEU A 102 -6.21 -2.25 -0.88
N GLY A 103 -5.73 -3.49 -0.74
CA GLY A 103 -6.55 -4.70 -0.81
C GLY A 103 -7.64 -4.76 0.25
N LEU A 104 -8.87 -4.41 -0.15
CA LEU A 104 -10.10 -4.66 0.59
C LEU A 104 -10.14 -6.15 0.99
N PHE A 105 -10.21 -6.42 2.29
CA PHE A 105 -10.11 -7.76 2.89
C PHE A 105 -8.78 -8.51 2.63
N GLY A 106 -7.88 -8.42 3.62
CA GLY A 106 -7.11 -9.58 4.09
C GLY A 106 -5.90 -10.09 3.28
N VAL A 107 -5.61 -9.60 2.08
CA VAL A 107 -4.42 -10.01 1.31
C VAL A 107 -3.17 -9.20 1.70
N PRO A 108 -2.00 -9.83 1.95
CA PRO A 108 -0.74 -9.11 2.11
C PRO A 108 -0.22 -8.55 0.79
N SER A 109 -0.18 -7.22 0.69
CA SER A 109 0.59 -6.52 -0.33
C SER A 109 2.08 -6.65 0.04
N ASP A 110 2.82 -7.47 -0.71
CA ASP A 110 4.28 -7.41 -0.69
C ASP A 110 4.82 -7.01 -2.07
N ASN A 111 5.95 -6.30 -2.05
CA ASN A 111 6.08 -5.03 -2.73
C ASN A 111 7.14 -5.11 -3.84
N GLY A 112 6.71 -5.35 -5.07
CA GLY A 112 7.53 -5.31 -6.28
C GLY A 112 7.90 -3.88 -6.71
N SER A 113 8.44 -3.08 -5.78
CA SER A 113 8.79 -1.66 -5.96
C SER A 113 9.38 -1.39 -7.34
N ALA A 114 8.74 -0.52 -8.11
CA ALA A 114 9.23 -0.07 -9.39
C ALA A 114 10.50 0.78 -9.20
N PRO A 115 11.51 0.64 -10.08
CA PRO A 115 12.77 1.35 -9.89
C PRO A 115 12.56 2.86 -10.04
N SER A 116 12.96 3.63 -9.03
CA SER A 116 13.18 5.07 -9.17
C SER A 116 14.21 5.27 -10.29
N GLY A 117 13.74 5.77 -11.45
CA GLY A 117 14.45 5.69 -12.71
C GLY A 117 15.85 6.34 -12.65
N PRO A 118 16.86 5.79 -13.34
CA PRO A 118 18.16 6.43 -13.40
C PRO A 118 18.01 7.79 -14.11
N ALA A 119 18.29 8.87 -13.37
CA ALA A 119 18.38 10.21 -13.96
C ALA A 119 19.33 10.16 -15.17
N ASP A 120 18.83 10.59 -16.32
CA ASP A 120 19.54 10.45 -17.57
C ASP A 120 20.83 11.28 -17.54
N ASN A 121 21.92 10.64 -17.94
CA ASN A 121 23.19 11.27 -18.25
C ASN A 121 23.69 10.78 -19.61
N SER A 122 22.77 10.72 -20.58
CA SER A 122 23.07 10.47 -21.98
C SER A 122 23.74 11.71 -22.57
N GLY A 123 25.02 11.57 -22.94
CA GLY A 123 25.84 12.65 -23.52
C GLY A 123 25.43 13.00 -24.95
N GLY A 124 24.21 13.49 -25.15
CA GLY A 124 23.69 13.94 -26.44
C GLY A 124 24.38 15.21 -26.93
N LEU A 125 25.07 15.12 -28.07
CA LEU A 125 25.70 16.26 -28.73
C LEU A 125 24.64 17.19 -29.35
N ASN A 126 24.22 18.23 -28.62
CA ASN A 126 23.48 19.35 -29.21
C ASN A 126 24.46 20.36 -29.84
N PRO A 127 24.28 20.75 -31.12
CA PRO A 127 25.16 21.73 -31.78
C PRO A 127 24.75 23.18 -31.45
N ASP A 128 25.71 24.00 -31.05
CA ASP A 128 25.53 25.45 -30.89
C ASP A 128 25.28 26.15 -32.24
N SER A 129 24.23 26.97 -32.33
CA SER A 129 24.13 28.06 -33.33
C SER A 129 22.97 29.03 -33.08
N ALA A 130 23.27 30.18 -32.47
CA ALA A 130 22.82 31.51 -32.94
C ALA A 130 23.61 32.60 -32.18
N ALA A 131 24.10 33.63 -32.89
CA ALA A 131 24.93 34.67 -32.30
C ALA A 131 24.45 36.08 -32.69
N THR A 132 24.70 37.07 -31.83
CA THR A 132 24.79 38.51 -32.16
C THR A 132 25.73 39.20 -31.17
N PRO A 133 26.40 40.33 -31.52
CA PRO A 133 27.79 40.50 -31.10
C PRO A 133 28.17 41.83 -30.42
N GLY A 134 29.30 41.78 -29.69
CA GLY A 134 30.27 42.88 -29.61
C GLY A 134 30.30 43.73 -28.34
N GLU A 135 31.45 43.75 -27.66
CA GLU A 135 32.28 44.95 -27.47
C GLU A 135 33.73 44.53 -27.14
N THR A 136 34.72 45.42 -27.17
CA THR A 136 36.16 45.07 -27.22
C THR A 136 37.05 45.84 -26.25
N VAL A 137 37.88 45.11 -25.46
CA VAL A 137 39.28 45.47 -25.08
C VAL A 137 39.42 46.67 -24.09
N PRO A 138 40.47 46.83 -23.25
CA PRO A 138 41.77 46.14 -23.15
C PRO A 138 42.14 45.53 -21.78
N VAL A 139 43.31 44.88 -21.77
CA VAL A 139 44.11 44.51 -20.58
C VAL A 139 45.20 45.57 -20.32
N PRO A 140 45.52 45.88 -19.05
CA PRO A 140 46.87 46.24 -18.64
C PRO A 140 47.44 45.24 -17.60
N ALA A 141 48.76 45.20 -17.47
CA ALA A 141 49.49 44.36 -16.51
C ALA A 141 50.13 45.21 -15.41
N GLU A 142 50.46 44.61 -14.24
CA GLU A 142 51.81 44.69 -13.63
C GLU A 142 51.96 43.82 -12.35
N ARG A 143 53.19 43.80 -11.82
CA ARG A 143 53.70 43.12 -10.59
C ARG A 143 54.01 44.21 -9.51
N PRO A 144 54.67 43.99 -8.35
CA PRO A 144 55.30 42.78 -7.78
C PRO A 144 54.98 42.53 -6.27
N ALA A 145 55.87 41.77 -5.60
CA ALA A 145 56.09 41.63 -4.15
C ALA A 145 55.09 40.79 -3.33
N ALA A 146 55.44 40.18 -2.18
CA ALA A 146 56.64 39.51 -1.64
C ALA A 146 56.46 39.42 -0.09
N GLY A 147 56.69 38.25 0.51
CA GLY A 147 56.57 38.01 1.96
C GLY A 147 57.30 36.73 2.36
N THR A 148 57.77 36.61 3.61
CA THR A 148 58.92 35.74 3.91
C THR A 148 58.91 35.06 5.30
N ARG A 149 59.44 33.81 5.36
CA ARG A 149 60.01 33.09 6.55
C ARG A 149 58.99 32.62 7.65
N PRO A 150 59.41 31.76 8.62
CA PRO A 150 60.18 30.50 8.51
C PRO A 150 59.76 29.36 9.49
N GLY A 151 60.43 28.20 9.44
CA GLY A 151 60.43 27.14 10.48
C GLY A 151 59.93 25.76 9.99
N GLU A 152 60.37 24.60 10.49
CA GLU A 152 61.43 24.25 11.47
C GLU A 152 61.97 22.81 11.16
N ARG A 153 62.99 22.28 11.89
CA ARG A 153 63.74 21.04 11.51
C ARG A 153 64.32 20.24 12.69
N PRO A 154 64.28 18.89 12.64
CA PRO A 154 65.41 18.01 13.02
C PRO A 154 65.85 17.13 11.81
N ALA A 155 67.10 16.68 11.59
CA ALA A 155 68.16 16.07 12.44
C ALA A 155 67.87 14.59 12.81
N ARG A 156 68.81 13.62 12.77
CA ARG A 156 70.25 13.57 12.43
C ARG A 156 70.62 12.12 12.04
N GLY A 157 71.70 11.92 11.25
CA GLY A 157 72.38 10.62 11.09
C GLY A 157 73.78 10.76 10.48
N THR A 158 74.78 10.18 11.12
CA THR A 158 76.22 10.08 10.78
C THR A 158 76.66 8.63 11.05
N GLU A 159 77.92 8.17 10.94
CA GLU A 159 79.16 8.71 10.34
C GLU A 159 79.30 8.12 8.90
N GLU A 160 80.44 7.82 8.22
CA GLU A 160 81.89 7.93 8.42
C GLU A 160 82.59 7.95 7.03
N ALA A 161 83.88 8.32 6.93
CA ALA A 161 84.69 8.17 5.69
C ALA A 161 86.21 8.13 5.96
N THR A 162 86.91 7.21 5.28
CA THR A 162 88.39 7.15 5.16
C THR A 162 88.76 6.58 3.76
N GLY A 163 89.86 6.97 3.10
CA GLY A 163 90.75 8.10 3.35
C GLY A 163 92.23 7.78 3.13
N GLU A 164 92.74 7.94 1.90
CA GLU A 164 94.18 7.99 1.60
C GLU A 164 94.43 8.69 0.23
N GLU A 165 95.64 9.21 0.00
CA GLU A 165 95.93 10.17 -1.08
C GLU A 165 96.92 9.66 -2.16
N GLN A 166 97.18 10.51 -3.17
CA GLN A 166 98.35 10.55 -4.06
C GLN A 166 98.52 9.45 -5.12
N THR A 167 98.35 9.85 -6.38
CA THR A 167 99.52 10.17 -7.24
C THR A 167 99.11 11.08 -8.39
N ASP A 168 100.05 11.89 -8.91
CA ASP A 168 99.74 13.00 -9.81
C ASP A 168 100.03 12.69 -11.29
N SER A 169 99.15 13.23 -12.14
CA SER A 169 99.30 13.60 -13.56
C SER A 169 100.15 12.74 -14.52
N LEU A 170 99.49 12.28 -15.58
CA LEU A 170 99.96 12.58 -16.95
C LEU A 170 98.75 12.84 -17.87
N ALA A 171 98.73 14.02 -18.51
CA ALA A 171 97.56 14.51 -19.22
C ALA A 171 97.48 14.03 -20.68
N THR A 172 96.28 13.66 -21.11
CA THR A 172 95.87 13.78 -22.53
C THR A 172 94.90 14.95 -22.65
N GLY A 173 94.98 15.68 -23.76
CA GLY A 173 94.43 17.03 -23.85
C GLY A 173 92.92 17.11 -23.65
N ALA A 174 92.48 18.04 -22.80
CA ALA A 174 91.08 18.43 -22.75
C ALA A 174 90.70 19.10 -24.07
N ILE A 175 89.68 18.56 -24.75
CA ILE A 175 88.89 19.37 -25.68
C ILE A 175 88.12 20.34 -24.79
N GLU A 176 88.31 21.65 -24.97
CA GLU A 176 87.45 22.65 -24.33
C GLU A 176 86.05 22.53 -24.95
N GLN A 177 85.22 21.68 -24.35
CA GLN A 177 83.81 21.57 -24.69
C GLN A 177 83.10 22.79 -24.11
N ASP A 178 83.03 23.83 -24.95
CA ASP A 178 82.51 25.15 -24.64
C ASP A 178 81.09 25.05 -24.03
N ARG A 179 81.03 25.25 -22.71
CA ARG A 179 79.80 25.05 -21.91
C ARG A 179 78.73 26.10 -22.19
N GLU A 180 79.10 27.21 -22.81
CA GLU A 180 78.16 28.27 -23.21
C GLU A 180 77.52 27.96 -24.58
N ALA A 181 78.20 27.18 -25.43
CA ALA A 181 77.71 26.76 -26.75
C ALA A 181 76.91 25.44 -26.73
N ASN A 182 77.10 24.57 -25.73
CA ASN A 182 76.35 23.33 -25.59
C ASN A 182 76.02 23.04 -24.11
N PRO A 183 74.91 23.56 -23.57
CA PRO A 183 74.51 23.29 -22.20
C PRO A 183 74.25 21.79 -22.02
N PRO A 184 74.60 21.19 -20.88
CA PRO A 184 74.32 19.78 -20.63
C PRO A 184 72.81 19.59 -20.69
N ALA A 185 72.34 18.79 -21.66
CA ALA A 185 70.93 18.53 -21.84
C ALA A 185 70.33 18.05 -20.50
N ALA A 186 69.43 18.87 -19.95
CA ALA A 186 68.69 18.48 -18.77
C ALA A 186 68.05 17.12 -19.08
N ARG A 187 68.14 16.17 -18.14
CA ARG A 187 67.46 14.89 -18.31
C ARG A 187 65.98 15.21 -18.45
N THR A 188 65.44 15.06 -19.65
CA THR A 188 64.00 15.20 -19.89
C THR A 188 63.30 14.28 -18.91
N ASP A 189 62.42 14.84 -18.09
CA ASP A 189 61.53 14.04 -17.27
C ASP A 189 60.77 13.05 -18.18
N ARG A 190 60.35 11.92 -17.62
CA ARG A 190 59.63 10.91 -18.40
C ARG A 190 58.26 11.45 -18.80
N ASP A 191 58.13 12.00 -20.01
CA ASP A 191 56.83 12.26 -20.65
C ASP A 191 55.98 10.98 -20.69
N ASN A 192 56.63 9.81 -20.79
CA ASN A 192 56.03 8.50 -20.59
C ASN A 192 55.95 8.08 -19.11
N LEU A 193 55.38 8.96 -18.28
CA LEU A 193 54.69 8.58 -17.06
C LEU A 193 53.53 7.63 -17.44
N PRO A 194 53.24 6.57 -16.65
CA PRO A 194 52.06 5.76 -16.88
C PRO A 194 50.80 6.60 -16.65
N GLU A 195 50.05 6.87 -17.72
CA GLU A 195 48.76 7.55 -17.63
C GLU A 195 47.82 6.71 -16.75
N PRO A 196 47.28 7.26 -15.64
CA PRO A 196 46.42 6.50 -14.75
C PRO A 196 45.14 6.13 -15.50
N ALA A 197 44.82 4.84 -15.54
CA ALA A 197 43.78 4.28 -16.41
C ALA A 197 42.48 5.10 -16.38
N ILE A 198 42.23 5.81 -17.48
CA ILE A 198 41.02 6.60 -17.70
C ILE A 198 39.83 5.69 -17.50
N GLU A 199 38.96 6.07 -16.56
CA GLU A 199 37.79 5.31 -16.15
C GLU A 199 38.06 3.83 -15.84
N ARG A 200 38.54 3.58 -14.61
CA ARG A 200 37.84 2.54 -13.84
C ARG A 200 36.36 2.93 -13.80
N ARG A 201 35.54 2.32 -14.68
CA ARG A 201 34.10 2.25 -14.49
C ARG A 201 33.87 1.67 -13.09
N THR A 202 33.58 2.54 -12.14
CA THR A 202 32.98 2.13 -10.88
C THR A 202 31.63 1.57 -11.25
N LEU A 203 31.51 0.23 -11.23
CA LEU A 203 30.20 -0.39 -11.17
C LEU A 203 29.56 0.17 -9.91
N ARG A 204 28.67 1.16 -10.09
CA ARG A 204 27.72 1.54 -9.05
C ARG A 204 27.00 0.23 -8.69
N PRO A 205 27.03 -0.22 -7.42
CA PRO A 205 26.26 -1.38 -7.03
C PRO A 205 24.82 -1.17 -7.50
N ASP A 206 24.27 -2.21 -8.14
CA ASP A 206 22.84 -2.28 -8.46
C ASP A 206 22.07 -1.92 -7.18
N PRO A 207 21.26 -0.83 -7.17
CA PRO A 207 20.59 -0.38 -5.94
C PRO A 207 19.53 -1.40 -5.49
N GLU A 208 19.02 -2.20 -6.41
CA GLU A 208 17.90 -3.13 -6.19
C GLU A 208 18.27 -4.53 -6.73
N PRO A 209 19.36 -5.16 -6.24
CA PRO A 209 19.96 -6.34 -6.88
C PRO A 209 19.10 -7.61 -6.79
N PHE A 210 17.97 -7.53 -6.07
CA PHE A 210 16.99 -8.59 -5.87
C PHE A 210 15.62 -8.29 -6.50
N ALA A 211 15.43 -7.13 -7.15
CA ALA A 211 14.18 -6.80 -7.83
C ALA A 211 13.90 -7.73 -9.04
N PRO A 212 12.61 -7.99 -9.36
CA PRO A 212 12.22 -8.77 -10.53
C PRO A 212 12.60 -8.04 -11.83
N LEU A 213 13.27 -8.76 -12.73
CA LEU A 213 13.67 -8.27 -14.05
C LEU A 213 12.50 -8.21 -15.03
N GLY A 214 11.49 -9.05 -14.81
CA GLY A 214 10.40 -9.26 -15.73
C GLY A 214 10.77 -10.07 -16.97
N ILE A 215 9.79 -10.14 -17.86
CA ILE A 215 9.82 -10.74 -19.19
C ILE A 215 9.37 -9.63 -20.15
N ARG A 216 10.31 -9.05 -20.90
CA ARG A 216 10.01 -7.97 -21.85
C ARG A 216 9.56 -8.53 -23.20
N ALA A 217 8.35 -8.19 -23.59
CA ALA A 217 7.72 -8.51 -24.87
C ALA A 217 7.46 -7.21 -25.65
N GLY A 218 8.47 -6.75 -26.39
CA GLY A 218 8.43 -5.46 -27.07
C GLY A 218 8.35 -4.30 -26.08
N THR A 219 7.26 -3.53 -26.14
CA THR A 219 6.98 -2.38 -25.26
C THR A 219 6.31 -2.78 -23.93
N VAL A 220 6.08 -4.06 -23.66
CA VAL A 220 5.43 -4.55 -22.43
C VAL A 220 6.43 -5.32 -21.58
N THR A 221 6.45 -5.08 -20.27
CA THR A 221 7.23 -5.84 -19.29
C THR A 221 6.29 -6.57 -18.33
N LEU A 222 6.28 -7.91 -18.41
CA LEU A 222 5.50 -8.79 -17.53
C LEU A 222 6.36 -9.25 -16.34
N ARG A 223 5.91 -8.99 -15.11
CA ARG A 223 6.52 -9.45 -13.85
C ARG A 223 5.61 -10.49 -13.19
N PRO A 224 5.82 -11.80 -13.42
CA PRO A 224 5.09 -12.86 -12.74
C PRO A 224 5.76 -13.25 -11.42
N SER A 225 4.95 -13.63 -10.45
CA SER A 225 5.35 -14.16 -9.14
C SER A 225 4.39 -15.26 -8.68
N ILE A 226 4.93 -16.29 -8.03
CA ILE A 226 4.16 -17.33 -7.34
C ILE A 226 4.75 -17.53 -5.94
N SER A 227 3.91 -17.47 -4.92
CA SER A 227 4.28 -17.75 -3.53
C SER A 227 3.52 -18.98 -3.06
N THR A 228 4.19 -19.93 -2.40
CA THR A 228 3.51 -21.09 -1.82
C THR A 228 4.06 -21.41 -0.44
N GLY A 229 3.17 -21.75 0.49
CA GLY A 229 3.55 -21.98 1.88
C GLY A 229 2.44 -22.57 2.74
N LEU A 230 2.67 -22.50 4.05
CA LEU A 230 1.77 -22.99 5.08
C LEU A 230 1.34 -21.82 5.97
N ARG A 231 0.04 -21.72 6.24
CA ARG A 231 -0.53 -20.77 7.21
C ARG A 231 -1.21 -21.54 8.33
N ALA A 232 -0.70 -21.40 9.55
CA ALA A 232 -1.38 -21.86 10.76
C ALA A 232 -2.27 -20.72 11.28
N THR A 233 -3.52 -21.00 11.63
CA THR A 233 -4.47 -20.00 12.16
C THR A 233 -5.25 -20.56 13.36
N THR A 234 -5.66 -19.69 14.29
CA THR A 234 -6.60 -20.01 15.37
C THR A 234 -8.05 -20.05 14.91
N ASN A 235 -8.36 -19.41 13.78
CA ASN A 235 -9.70 -19.21 13.24
C ASN A 235 -9.59 -19.31 11.71
N ALA A 236 -10.05 -20.43 11.14
CA ALA A 236 -9.84 -20.76 9.73
C ALA A 236 -10.85 -20.09 8.81
N ASP A 237 -12.07 -19.91 9.30
CA ASP A 237 -13.21 -19.44 8.52
C ASP A 237 -13.43 -17.92 8.62
N ASN A 238 -12.82 -17.25 9.62
CA ASN A 238 -13.06 -15.87 10.06
C ASN A 238 -14.48 -15.65 10.61
N SER A 239 -15.02 -16.59 11.39
CA SER A 239 -16.34 -16.47 12.04
C SER A 239 -16.26 -16.35 13.57
N SER A 240 -17.43 -16.24 14.21
CA SER A 240 -17.61 -16.23 15.67
C SER A 240 -17.40 -17.60 16.34
N ASP A 241 -17.63 -18.70 15.62
CA ASP A 241 -17.41 -20.06 16.13
C ASP A 241 -16.23 -20.78 15.44
N GLY A 242 -15.47 -20.05 14.64
CA GLY A 242 -14.29 -20.49 13.89
C GLY A 242 -13.22 -21.17 14.71
N LYS A 243 -12.51 -22.12 14.09
CA LYS A 243 -11.61 -23.06 14.76
C LYS A 243 -10.23 -23.08 14.11
N GLY A 244 -9.25 -23.58 14.84
CA GLY A 244 -7.87 -23.61 14.37
C GLY A 244 -7.66 -24.57 13.19
N ALA A 245 -6.86 -24.14 12.20
CA ALA A 245 -6.46 -24.97 11.07
C ALA A 245 -5.01 -24.71 10.63
N LEU A 246 -4.47 -25.68 9.90
CA LEU A 246 -3.29 -25.55 9.06
C LEU A 246 -3.75 -25.55 7.61
N LEU A 247 -3.50 -24.45 6.92
CA LEU A 247 -3.83 -24.23 5.52
C LEU A 247 -2.58 -24.37 4.65
N SER A 248 -2.73 -24.99 3.48
CA SER A 248 -1.85 -24.73 2.35
C SER A 248 -2.31 -23.42 1.70
N GLU A 249 -1.38 -22.52 1.46
CA GLU A 249 -1.65 -21.20 0.88
C GLU A 249 -0.81 -21.02 -0.39
N THR A 250 -1.47 -20.70 -1.50
CA THR A 250 -0.82 -20.41 -2.79
C THR A 250 -1.28 -19.06 -3.32
N ARG A 251 -0.31 -18.17 -3.59
CA ARG A 251 -0.53 -16.87 -4.24
C ARG A 251 0.05 -16.88 -5.64
N LEU A 252 -0.68 -16.31 -6.59
CA LEU A 252 -0.23 -15.98 -7.93
C LEU A 252 -0.35 -14.46 -8.10
N ARG A 253 0.67 -13.82 -8.67
CA ARG A 253 0.64 -12.41 -9.07
C ARG A 253 1.28 -12.25 -10.44
N ALA A 254 0.72 -11.38 -11.29
CA ALA A 254 1.35 -11.01 -12.55
C ALA A 254 0.99 -9.57 -12.95
N ARG A 255 2.00 -8.69 -12.99
CA ARG A 255 1.88 -7.28 -13.40
C ARG A 255 2.51 -7.08 -14.78
N ALA A 256 1.74 -6.67 -15.77
CA ALA A 256 2.24 -6.27 -17.09
C ALA A 256 2.13 -4.75 -17.24
N THR A 257 3.23 -4.06 -17.55
CA THR A 257 3.22 -2.59 -17.77
C THR A 257 3.87 -2.19 -19.09
N THR A 258 3.38 -1.10 -19.70
CA THR A 258 3.93 -0.53 -20.95
C THR A 258 5.07 0.46 -20.71
N ASP A 259 6.02 0.56 -21.65
CA ASP A 259 7.15 1.50 -21.63
C ASP A 259 7.00 2.72 -22.58
N TRP A 260 5.77 3.08 -22.95
CA TRP A 260 5.52 4.16 -23.91
C TRP A 260 5.82 5.55 -23.34
N ALA A 261 6.43 6.43 -24.15
CA ALA A 261 6.99 7.71 -23.69
C ALA A 261 5.98 8.82 -23.32
N ARG A 262 4.67 8.56 -23.41
CA ARG A 262 3.58 9.56 -23.23
C ARG A 262 2.24 8.95 -22.77
N HIS A 263 2.20 7.64 -22.60
CA HIS A 263 0.98 6.88 -22.36
C HIS A 263 1.34 5.72 -21.46
N SER A 264 0.43 5.30 -20.59
CA SER A 264 0.61 4.07 -19.81
C SER A 264 -0.58 3.15 -20.02
N ALA A 265 -0.31 1.85 -19.96
CA ALA A 265 -1.31 0.84 -19.68
C ALA A 265 -0.70 -0.23 -18.78
N PHE A 266 -1.54 -0.81 -17.93
CA PHE A 266 -1.18 -1.93 -17.08
C PHE A 266 -2.25 -3.03 -17.11
N LEU A 267 -1.83 -4.24 -16.77
CA LEU A 267 -2.71 -5.38 -16.50
C LEU A 267 -2.14 -6.15 -15.30
N ASP A 268 -2.88 -6.09 -14.19
CA ASP A 268 -2.58 -6.80 -12.95
C ASP A 268 -3.51 -8.00 -12.80
N PHE A 269 -2.92 -9.14 -12.44
CA PHE A 269 -3.62 -10.35 -12.02
C PHE A 269 -3.17 -10.74 -10.62
N ASP A 270 -4.13 -10.97 -9.73
CA ASP A 270 -3.93 -11.51 -8.39
C ASP A 270 -4.75 -12.79 -8.19
N GLY A 271 -4.19 -13.77 -7.49
CA GLY A 271 -4.89 -14.99 -7.13
C GLY A 271 -4.41 -15.51 -5.79
N LEU A 272 -5.34 -15.84 -4.91
CA LEU A 272 -5.11 -16.52 -3.64
C LEU A 272 -5.96 -17.80 -3.64
N TYR A 273 -5.33 -18.93 -3.36
CA TYR A 273 -6.00 -20.20 -3.13
C TYR A 273 -5.53 -20.80 -1.81
N ASP A 274 -6.44 -20.83 -0.84
CA ASP A 274 -6.27 -21.55 0.41
C ASP A 274 -6.95 -22.92 0.36
N LYS A 275 -6.35 -23.92 1.00
CA LYS A 275 -6.99 -25.21 1.28
C LYS A 275 -6.50 -25.82 2.60
N THR A 276 -7.42 -26.24 3.46
CA THR A 276 -7.09 -26.97 4.70
C THR A 276 -6.27 -28.24 4.42
N ILE A 277 -5.19 -28.39 5.20
CA ILE A 277 -4.43 -29.64 5.37
C ILE A 277 -4.95 -30.40 6.60
N SER A 278 -5.22 -29.69 7.69
CA SER A 278 -5.77 -30.27 8.94
C SER A 278 -6.45 -29.21 9.80
N GLY A 279 -7.50 -29.60 10.52
CA GLY A 279 -8.32 -28.69 11.34
C GLY A 279 -9.69 -28.48 10.69
N GLU A 280 -10.23 -27.28 10.82
CA GLU A 280 -11.48 -26.88 10.17
C GLU A 280 -11.37 -26.87 8.64
N GLU A 281 -12.41 -27.32 7.93
CA GLU A 281 -12.40 -27.33 6.46
C GLU A 281 -12.67 -25.94 5.88
N TYR A 282 -11.65 -25.42 5.20
CA TYR A 282 -11.65 -24.13 4.53
C TYR A 282 -11.11 -24.30 3.10
N SER A 283 -11.72 -23.63 2.13
CA SER A 283 -11.13 -23.43 0.81
C SER A 283 -11.73 -22.20 0.13
N ALA A 284 -10.97 -21.11 0.17
CA ALA A 284 -11.37 -19.82 -0.41
C ALA A 284 -10.50 -19.49 -1.63
N PRO A 285 -11.00 -19.70 -2.86
CA PRO A 285 -10.44 -19.08 -4.05
C PRO A 285 -10.86 -17.60 -4.13
N ASN A 286 -9.88 -16.71 -4.17
CA ASN A 286 -10.03 -15.29 -4.51
C ASN A 286 -9.14 -15.00 -5.73
N VAL A 287 -9.71 -14.40 -6.79
CA VAL A 287 -8.99 -14.10 -8.03
C VAL A 287 -9.42 -12.73 -8.54
N GLY A 288 -8.46 -11.82 -8.68
CA GLY A 288 -8.62 -10.50 -9.30
C GLY A 288 -7.90 -10.39 -10.65
N LEU A 289 -8.50 -9.61 -11.54
CA LEU A 289 -7.90 -9.10 -12.77
C LEU A 289 -8.27 -7.62 -12.89
N ARG A 290 -7.30 -6.74 -13.08
CA ARG A 290 -7.54 -5.30 -13.32
C ARG A 290 -6.66 -4.82 -14.46
N GLY A 291 -7.24 -4.13 -15.43
CA GLY A 291 -6.53 -3.46 -16.50
C GLY A 291 -6.82 -1.97 -16.48
N GLY A 292 -5.80 -1.14 -16.67
CA GLY A 292 -5.93 0.31 -16.65
C GLY A 292 -5.07 1.01 -17.70
N PHE A 293 -5.41 2.25 -18.02
CA PHE A 293 -4.64 3.10 -18.93
C PHE A 293 -4.66 4.58 -18.54
N GLN A 294 -3.61 5.30 -18.93
CA GLN A 294 -3.54 6.76 -18.98
C GLN A 294 -3.19 7.22 -20.41
N LEU A 295 -4.06 8.06 -20.97
CA LEU A 295 -3.87 8.71 -22.26
C LEU A 295 -3.81 10.23 -22.09
N ASP A 296 -2.63 10.81 -22.21
CA ASP A 296 -2.52 12.26 -22.31
C ASP A 296 -3.06 12.73 -23.68
N LEU A 297 -4.06 13.60 -23.67
CA LEU A 297 -4.77 14.11 -24.86
C LEU A 297 -4.37 15.55 -25.22
N GLY A 298 -3.23 16.01 -24.71
CA GLY A 298 -2.58 17.26 -25.08
C GLY A 298 -1.37 17.54 -24.20
N GLU A 299 -1.19 18.80 -23.81
CA GLU A 299 -0.34 19.22 -22.68
C GLU A 299 -1.16 19.46 -21.38
N ARG A 300 -2.49 19.42 -21.47
CA ARG A 300 -3.44 19.89 -20.43
C ARG A 300 -4.70 19.04 -20.32
N THR A 301 -4.64 17.80 -20.80
CA THR A 301 -5.78 16.89 -20.77
C THR A 301 -5.25 15.49 -20.62
N THR A 302 -5.77 14.76 -19.64
CA THR A 302 -5.39 13.37 -19.38
C THR A 302 -6.68 12.58 -19.18
N MET A 303 -6.79 11.49 -19.92
CA MET A 303 -7.92 10.56 -19.88
C MET A 303 -7.43 9.26 -19.24
N THR A 304 -8.06 8.84 -18.16
CA THR A 304 -7.81 7.55 -17.53
C THR A 304 -9.00 6.62 -17.73
N GLY A 305 -8.74 5.32 -17.72
CA GLY A 305 -9.80 4.33 -17.70
C GLY A 305 -9.30 3.02 -17.12
N GLU A 306 -10.12 2.42 -16.27
CA GLU A 306 -9.85 1.13 -15.65
C GLU A 306 -11.04 0.19 -15.82
N ALA A 307 -10.77 -1.11 -15.81
CA ALA A 307 -11.77 -2.15 -15.74
C ALA A 307 -11.23 -3.32 -14.92
N GLY A 308 -12.08 -3.91 -14.09
CA GLY A 308 -11.73 -5.01 -13.21
C GLY A 308 -12.78 -6.12 -13.16
N TYR A 309 -12.31 -7.27 -12.72
CA TYR A 309 -13.11 -8.42 -12.34
C TYR A 309 -12.49 -9.06 -11.09
N ARG A 310 -13.30 -9.33 -10.08
CA ARG A 310 -12.91 -10.13 -8.93
C ARG A 310 -13.93 -11.23 -8.66
N TYR A 311 -13.44 -12.45 -8.52
CA TYR A 311 -14.17 -13.57 -7.93
C TYR A 311 -13.69 -13.76 -6.49
N ARG A 312 -14.61 -13.85 -5.53
CA ARG A 312 -14.33 -14.28 -4.16
C ARG A 312 -15.48 -15.13 -3.62
N GLN A 313 -15.36 -15.59 -2.38
CA GLN A 313 -16.48 -16.09 -1.58
C GLN A 313 -16.91 -15.01 -0.57
N GLU A 314 -18.13 -15.11 -0.07
CA GLU A 314 -18.63 -14.27 1.02
C GLU A 314 -17.85 -14.51 2.33
N ASP A 315 -17.67 -13.47 3.15
CA ASP A 315 -16.97 -13.55 4.44
C ASP A 315 -17.98 -13.89 5.55
N PRO A 316 -17.78 -14.93 6.37
CA PRO A 316 -18.70 -15.28 7.46
C PRO A 316 -18.88 -14.18 8.51
N SER A 317 -17.95 -13.23 8.60
CA SER A 317 -18.06 -12.06 9.49
C SER A 317 -18.78 -10.86 8.87
N ASP A 318 -19.06 -10.87 7.56
CA ASP A 318 -19.97 -9.89 7.00
C ASP A 318 -21.34 -10.07 7.69
N PRO A 319 -22.05 -8.98 8.09
CA PRO A 319 -23.42 -8.99 8.67
C PRO A 319 -24.50 -9.64 7.81
N THR A 320 -24.09 -10.35 6.75
CA THR A 320 -24.79 -10.57 5.49
C THR A 320 -24.68 -12.00 4.99
N THR A 321 -23.74 -12.77 5.56
CA THR A 321 -23.60 -14.19 5.25
C THR A 321 -24.70 -14.96 5.98
N ILE A 322 -25.39 -15.83 5.24
CA ILE A 322 -26.44 -16.69 5.79
C ILE A 322 -25.79 -17.74 6.71
N VAL A 323 -26.15 -17.71 7.99
CA VAL A 323 -25.62 -18.65 8.98
C VAL A 323 -26.14 -20.07 8.73
N GLY A 324 -25.25 -21.06 8.79
CA GLY A 324 -25.60 -22.48 8.66
C GLY A 324 -25.62 -23.04 7.23
N THR A 325 -25.15 -22.29 6.23
CA THR A 325 -24.92 -22.82 4.89
C THR A 325 -23.82 -23.88 4.89
N SER A 326 -23.94 -24.88 4.01
CA SER A 326 -22.90 -25.87 3.71
C SER A 326 -21.92 -25.38 2.64
N ASN A 327 -22.29 -24.37 1.86
CA ASN A 327 -21.39 -23.66 0.95
C ASN A 327 -21.03 -22.26 1.49
N ARG A 328 -20.08 -21.61 0.84
CA ARG A 328 -19.94 -20.15 0.87
C ARG A 328 -20.41 -19.61 -0.47
N PRO A 329 -21.42 -18.72 -0.52
CA PRO A 329 -21.84 -18.08 -1.75
C PRO A 329 -20.65 -17.44 -2.48
N ALA A 330 -20.60 -17.64 -3.80
CA ALA A 330 -19.65 -16.94 -4.66
C ALA A 330 -20.07 -15.48 -4.81
N VAL A 331 -19.11 -14.56 -4.79
CA VAL A 331 -19.34 -13.14 -5.09
C VAL A 331 -18.47 -12.78 -6.28
N GLN A 332 -19.13 -12.35 -7.36
CA GLN A 332 -18.49 -11.86 -8.58
C GLN A 332 -18.71 -10.35 -8.67
N GLU A 333 -17.62 -9.62 -8.75
CA GLU A 333 -17.58 -8.16 -8.86
C GLU A 333 -16.96 -7.80 -10.21
N LEU A 334 -17.66 -7.00 -11.02
CA LEU A 334 -17.12 -6.37 -12.22
C LEU A 334 -17.16 -4.86 -12.02
N ASP A 335 -16.10 -4.16 -12.41
CA ASP A 335 -16.01 -2.72 -12.30
C ASP A 335 -15.43 -2.07 -13.55
N GLY A 336 -15.79 -0.81 -13.79
CA GLY A 336 -15.18 0.01 -14.81
C GLY A 336 -15.31 1.50 -14.49
N SER A 337 -14.21 2.24 -14.64
CA SER A 337 -14.16 3.68 -14.45
C SER A 337 -13.55 4.39 -15.67
N LEU A 338 -13.95 5.63 -15.91
CA LEU A 338 -13.43 6.46 -17.00
C LEU A 338 -13.37 7.93 -16.56
N GLY A 339 -12.16 8.47 -16.44
CA GLY A 339 -11.87 9.84 -16.01
C GLY A 339 -11.35 10.72 -17.14
N VAL A 340 -11.66 12.02 -17.10
CA VAL A 340 -11.07 13.04 -17.98
C VAL A 340 -10.77 14.31 -17.19
N ARG A 341 -9.48 14.52 -16.90
CA ARG A 341 -8.94 15.76 -16.31
C ARG A 341 -8.62 16.78 -17.41
N HIS A 342 -8.95 18.05 -17.19
CA HIS A 342 -8.49 19.16 -18.03
C HIS A 342 -7.99 20.34 -17.19
N GLU A 343 -6.88 20.95 -17.62
CA GLU A 343 -6.18 22.00 -16.86
C GLU A 343 -6.26 23.38 -17.55
N PHE A 344 -6.93 24.31 -16.89
CA PHE A 344 -7.26 25.66 -17.33
C PHE A 344 -6.36 26.69 -16.64
N GLY A 345 -5.05 26.64 -16.91
CA GLY A 345 -4.06 27.48 -16.26
C GLY A 345 -3.80 27.03 -14.82
N LYS A 346 -4.32 27.76 -13.83
CA LYS A 346 -4.25 27.36 -12.40
C LYS A 346 -5.47 26.61 -11.88
N PHE A 347 -6.48 26.40 -12.70
CA PHE A 347 -7.67 25.61 -12.32
C PHE A 347 -7.64 24.27 -13.04
N PHE A 348 -8.21 23.23 -12.43
CA PHE A 348 -8.48 21.97 -13.12
C PHE A 348 -9.92 21.54 -12.87
N ALA A 349 -10.48 20.83 -13.84
CA ALA A 349 -11.75 20.12 -13.72
C ALA A 349 -11.53 18.66 -14.10
N ASP A 350 -12.25 17.77 -13.42
CA ASP A 350 -12.23 16.34 -13.67
C ASP A 350 -13.67 15.80 -13.70
N VAL A 351 -13.89 14.79 -14.54
CA VAL A 351 -15.17 14.12 -14.73
C VAL A 351 -14.89 12.62 -14.80
N LYS A 352 -15.27 11.88 -13.75
CA LYS A 352 -15.12 10.42 -13.69
C LYS A 352 -16.49 9.74 -13.64
N GLY A 353 -16.75 8.87 -14.60
CA GLY A 353 -17.87 7.94 -14.56
C GLY A 353 -17.43 6.59 -14.00
N ASN A 354 -18.25 5.96 -13.17
CA ASN A 354 -18.00 4.63 -12.59
C ASN A 354 -19.22 3.73 -12.77
N VAL A 355 -18.98 2.44 -12.98
CA VAL A 355 -19.99 1.38 -12.92
C VAL A 355 -19.43 0.19 -12.16
N ASP A 356 -20.09 -0.20 -11.07
CA ASP A 356 -19.81 -1.40 -10.29
C ASP A 356 -20.96 -2.39 -10.45
N ARG A 357 -20.66 -3.68 -10.57
CA ARG A 357 -21.63 -4.75 -10.75
C ARG A 357 -21.29 -5.92 -9.82
N THR A 358 -22.14 -6.17 -8.83
CA THR A 358 -21.98 -7.31 -7.91
C THR A 358 -23.05 -8.36 -8.17
N ILE A 359 -22.62 -9.63 -8.28
CA ILE A 359 -23.45 -10.80 -8.55
C ILE A 359 -23.16 -11.87 -7.49
N TYR A 360 -24.21 -12.38 -6.87
CA TYR A 360 -24.15 -13.39 -5.81
C TYR A 360 -24.55 -14.78 -6.33
N GLY A 361 -23.82 -15.80 -5.89
CA GLY A 361 -24.17 -17.20 -6.05
C GLY A 361 -25.24 -17.63 -5.04
N ASP A 362 -25.92 -18.74 -5.34
CA ASP A 362 -26.98 -19.28 -4.48
C ASP A 362 -26.39 -19.91 -3.20
N ALA A 363 -27.11 -19.81 -2.09
CA ALA A 363 -26.73 -20.33 -0.77
C ALA A 363 -27.29 -21.76 -0.59
N GLU A 364 -26.42 -22.71 -0.24
CA GLU A 364 -26.78 -24.12 -0.07
C GLU A 364 -26.71 -24.51 1.41
N PHE A 365 -27.63 -25.35 1.88
CA PHE A 365 -27.68 -25.85 3.26
C PHE A 365 -27.34 -27.34 3.36
N SER A 366 -26.96 -27.77 4.56
CA SER A 366 -26.56 -29.17 4.84
C SER A 366 -27.69 -30.21 4.70
N ASP A 367 -28.94 -29.79 4.57
CA ASP A 367 -30.09 -30.64 4.23
C ASP A 367 -30.33 -30.77 2.72
N GLY A 368 -29.55 -30.07 1.88
CA GLY A 368 -29.69 -30.02 0.43
C GLY A 368 -30.70 -28.98 -0.08
N SER A 369 -31.25 -28.13 0.79
CA SER A 369 -32.04 -26.97 0.37
C SER A 369 -31.15 -25.85 -0.18
N VAL A 370 -31.70 -25.02 -1.07
CA VAL A 370 -31.00 -23.93 -1.75
C VAL A 370 -31.85 -22.66 -1.68
N VAL A 371 -31.25 -21.57 -1.23
CA VAL A 371 -31.83 -20.21 -1.19
C VAL A 371 -31.11 -19.35 -2.21
N SER A 372 -31.87 -18.68 -3.07
CA SER A 372 -31.30 -17.89 -4.16
C SER A 372 -31.02 -16.46 -3.73
N GLN A 373 -29.78 -16.00 -3.94
CA GLN A 373 -29.29 -14.68 -3.51
C GLN A 373 -29.45 -13.59 -4.60
N LYS A 374 -30.31 -13.83 -5.60
CA LYS A 374 -30.42 -12.99 -6.81
C LYS A 374 -31.06 -11.63 -6.54
N ASP A 375 -31.84 -11.51 -5.47
CA ASP A 375 -32.32 -10.23 -4.94
C ASP A 375 -31.21 -9.33 -4.37
N ARG A 376 -29.98 -9.83 -4.24
CA ARG A 376 -28.77 -9.05 -3.93
C ARG A 376 -27.99 -8.61 -5.18
N ASN A 377 -28.31 -9.12 -6.37
CA ASN A 377 -27.62 -8.73 -7.60
C ASN A 377 -27.91 -7.27 -7.93
N ASN A 378 -26.86 -6.48 -8.11
CA ASN A 378 -26.99 -5.04 -8.24
C ASN A 378 -25.92 -4.41 -9.13
N THR A 379 -26.25 -3.25 -9.67
CA THR A 379 -25.35 -2.34 -10.38
C THR A 379 -25.40 -0.99 -9.69
N PHE A 380 -24.25 -0.51 -9.22
CA PHE A 380 -24.07 0.90 -8.88
C PHE A 380 -23.49 1.63 -10.10
N ALA A 381 -23.99 2.83 -10.39
CA ALA A 381 -23.42 3.69 -11.41
C ALA A 381 -23.38 5.13 -10.91
N SER A 382 -22.24 5.81 -11.07
CA SER A 382 -22.06 7.19 -10.62
C SER A 382 -21.28 8.05 -11.62
N VAL A 383 -21.45 9.36 -11.48
CA VAL A 383 -20.61 10.39 -12.09
C VAL A 383 -20.14 11.31 -10.99
N ALA A 384 -18.83 11.49 -10.88
CA ALA A 384 -18.20 12.47 -10.01
C ALA A 384 -17.67 13.65 -10.83
N LEU A 385 -17.93 14.85 -10.34
CA LEU A 385 -17.42 16.12 -10.87
C LEU A 385 -16.48 16.73 -9.83
N ARG A 386 -15.19 16.85 -10.16
CA ARG A 386 -14.20 17.48 -9.30
C ARG A 386 -13.71 18.79 -9.90
N GLY A 387 -13.59 19.83 -9.09
CA GLY A 387 -12.99 21.10 -9.46
C GLY A 387 -11.98 21.56 -8.41
N GLY A 388 -10.81 21.99 -8.83
CA GLY A 388 -9.75 22.43 -7.91
C GLY A 388 -8.85 23.49 -8.49
N PHE A 389 -7.92 23.98 -7.68
CA PHE A 389 -6.93 24.97 -8.10
C PHE A 389 -5.53 24.66 -7.59
N GLU A 390 -4.53 24.98 -8.41
CA GLU A 390 -3.11 24.90 -8.06
C GLU A 390 -2.72 26.09 -7.17
N MET A 391 -2.81 25.88 -5.85
CA MET A 391 -2.33 26.84 -4.86
C MET A 391 -0.79 26.94 -4.91
N SER A 392 -0.12 25.79 -5.06
CA SER A 392 1.27 25.67 -5.45
C SER A 392 1.46 24.40 -6.29
N PRO A 393 2.58 24.22 -7.02
CA PRO A 393 2.82 22.99 -7.80
C PRO A 393 2.66 21.70 -6.98
N ALA A 394 2.90 21.77 -5.67
CA ALA A 394 2.83 20.67 -4.73
C ALA A 394 1.52 20.56 -3.94
N ILE A 395 0.59 21.52 -4.04
CA ILE A 395 -0.64 21.53 -3.23
C ILE A 395 -1.81 22.04 -4.07
N LYS A 396 -2.77 21.15 -4.34
CA LYS A 396 -3.92 21.37 -5.22
C LYS A 396 -5.23 21.07 -4.45
N PRO A 397 -5.78 22.02 -3.67
CA PRO A 397 -7.09 21.88 -3.04
C PRO A 397 -8.21 21.71 -4.07
N PHE A 398 -9.22 20.90 -3.74
CA PHE A 398 -10.36 20.58 -4.60
C PHE A 398 -11.69 20.46 -3.83
N VAL A 399 -12.79 20.55 -4.57
CA VAL A 399 -14.15 20.18 -4.17
C VAL A 399 -14.68 19.19 -5.19
N GLU A 400 -15.47 18.22 -4.72
CA GLU A 400 -16.00 17.13 -5.52
C GLU A 400 -17.48 16.88 -5.20
N VAL A 401 -18.27 16.64 -6.23
CA VAL A 401 -19.68 16.25 -6.13
C VAL A 401 -19.86 14.91 -6.84
N GLU A 402 -20.36 13.92 -6.11
CA GLU A 402 -20.71 12.59 -6.61
C GLU A 402 -22.24 12.47 -6.71
N ILE A 403 -22.74 12.01 -7.86
CA ILE A 403 -24.15 11.60 -8.02
C ILE A 403 -24.20 10.22 -8.65
N GLY A 404 -25.06 9.34 -8.16
CA GLY A 404 -25.21 7.99 -8.69
C GLY A 404 -26.53 7.32 -8.32
N LYS A 405 -26.73 6.09 -8.79
CA LYS A 405 -27.85 5.24 -8.37
C LYS A 405 -27.38 3.80 -8.15
N LEU A 406 -27.81 3.21 -7.03
CA LEU A 406 -27.79 1.77 -6.79
C LEU A 406 -29.07 1.16 -7.38
N MET A 407 -28.90 0.16 -8.25
CA MET A 407 -29.98 -0.47 -9.01
C MET A 407 -29.89 -1.99 -8.83
N TYR A 408 -30.92 -2.58 -8.25
CA TYR A 408 -31.02 -4.03 -8.08
C TYR A 408 -31.68 -4.66 -9.32
N ASP A 409 -31.28 -5.90 -9.66
CA ASP A 409 -31.88 -6.67 -10.76
C ASP A 409 -33.37 -6.95 -10.48
N GLU A 410 -33.67 -7.31 -9.23
CA GLU A 410 -35.02 -7.57 -8.74
C GLU A 410 -35.56 -6.28 -8.08
N ALA A 411 -36.65 -5.74 -8.62
CA ALA A 411 -37.20 -4.45 -8.18
C ALA A 411 -37.83 -4.47 -6.78
N VAL A 412 -38.03 -5.67 -6.22
CA VAL A 412 -38.55 -5.98 -4.89
C VAL A 412 -37.77 -7.19 -4.40
N ASP A 413 -37.19 -7.12 -3.21
CA ASP A 413 -36.41 -8.23 -2.63
C ASP A 413 -37.29 -9.39 -2.11
N SER A 414 -36.65 -10.47 -1.67
CA SER A 414 -37.34 -11.64 -1.07
C SER A 414 -38.19 -11.30 0.17
N ASN A 415 -37.93 -10.17 0.83
CA ASN A 415 -38.64 -9.65 1.99
C ASN A 415 -39.72 -8.60 1.63
N GLY A 416 -39.90 -8.28 0.35
CA GLY A 416 -40.90 -7.35 -0.15
C GLY A 416 -40.49 -5.87 -0.18
N PHE A 417 -39.21 -5.52 -0.16
CA PHE A 417 -38.67 -4.14 -0.14
C PHE A 417 -38.00 -3.71 -1.44
N ARG A 418 -38.15 -2.43 -1.81
CA ARG A 418 -37.51 -1.82 -3.01
C ARG A 418 -36.16 -1.17 -2.66
N ARG A 419 -35.07 -1.93 -2.74
CA ARG A 419 -33.75 -1.50 -2.21
C ARG A 419 -32.89 -0.64 -3.13
N SER A 420 -33.29 -0.47 -4.39
CA SER A 420 -32.67 0.50 -5.29
C SER A 420 -32.80 1.92 -4.74
N GLY A 421 -31.91 2.85 -5.13
CA GLY A 421 -32.02 4.24 -4.67
C GLY A 421 -30.81 5.12 -5.05
N PRO A 422 -30.99 6.46 -5.09
CA PRO A 422 -29.92 7.38 -5.49
C PRO A 422 -28.88 7.56 -4.37
N ARG A 423 -27.63 7.81 -4.78
CA ARG A 423 -26.52 8.20 -3.89
C ARG A 423 -26.04 9.60 -4.27
N THR A 424 -25.75 10.42 -3.27
CA THR A 424 -25.15 11.76 -3.44
C THR A 424 -24.03 11.96 -2.43
N GLY A 425 -22.88 12.46 -2.89
CA GLY A 425 -21.73 12.81 -2.06
C GLY A 425 -21.24 14.22 -2.34
N LEU A 426 -20.77 14.91 -1.30
CA LEU A 426 -20.07 16.19 -1.40
C LEU A 426 -18.79 16.10 -0.57
N ARG A 427 -17.62 16.24 -1.21
CA ARG A 427 -16.30 16.18 -0.57
C ARG A 427 -15.49 17.45 -0.85
N GLY A 428 -14.63 17.82 0.09
CA GLY A 428 -13.57 18.81 -0.07
C GLY A 428 -12.24 18.19 0.34
N GLY A 429 -11.19 18.42 -0.43
CA GLY A 429 -9.92 17.70 -0.26
C GLY A 429 -8.70 18.44 -0.76
N VAL A 430 -7.54 17.80 -0.64
CA VAL A 430 -6.25 18.31 -1.09
C VAL A 430 -5.46 17.19 -1.75
N GLU A 431 -5.06 17.40 -3.00
CA GLU A 431 -4.03 16.63 -3.72
C GLU A 431 -2.66 17.25 -3.38
N MET A 432 -1.67 16.42 -3.01
CA MET A 432 -0.37 16.82 -2.48
C MET A 432 0.77 16.11 -3.25
N ASP A 433 1.62 16.86 -3.95
CA ASP A 433 2.72 16.33 -4.76
C ASP A 433 4.07 16.95 -4.38
N PHE A 434 4.81 16.27 -3.51
CA PHE A 434 6.19 16.61 -3.17
C PHE A 434 7.19 15.64 -3.81
N GLY A 435 6.83 15.07 -4.97
CA GLY A 435 7.61 14.05 -5.67
C GLY A 435 7.87 12.81 -4.82
N GLU A 436 9.08 12.25 -4.92
CA GLU A 436 9.52 11.01 -4.22
C GLU A 436 9.22 10.96 -2.71
N LYS A 437 9.04 12.10 -2.04
CA LYS A 437 8.92 12.17 -0.57
C LYS A 437 7.51 11.98 -0.05
N LEU A 438 6.52 12.59 -0.69
CA LEU A 438 5.13 12.61 -0.21
C LEU A 438 4.22 12.88 -1.40
N SER A 439 3.35 11.93 -1.72
CA SER A 439 2.37 12.01 -2.80
C SER A 439 1.00 11.52 -2.33
N GLY A 440 -0.07 12.05 -2.92
CA GLY A 440 -1.43 11.50 -2.78
C GLY A 440 -2.52 12.52 -2.49
N GLU A 441 -3.70 12.04 -2.07
CA GLU A 441 -4.84 12.88 -1.74
C GLU A 441 -5.53 12.51 -0.43
N PHE A 442 -6.24 13.49 0.12
CA PHE A 442 -7.14 13.34 1.26
C PHE A 442 -8.39 14.19 1.07
N ALA A 443 -9.56 13.62 1.37
CA ALA A 443 -10.86 14.23 1.22
C ALA A 443 -11.74 14.00 2.45
N LEU A 444 -12.50 15.03 2.83
CA LEU A 444 -13.52 15.00 3.86
C LEU A 444 -14.85 15.49 3.28
N GLY A 445 -15.94 14.85 3.65
CA GLY A 445 -17.24 15.15 3.06
C GLY A 445 -18.41 14.55 3.83
N TYR A 446 -19.53 14.45 3.14
CA TYR A 446 -20.74 13.81 3.63
C TYR A 446 -21.37 13.02 2.47
N LEU A 447 -21.86 11.82 2.78
CA LEU A 447 -22.40 10.87 1.82
C LEU A 447 -23.79 10.43 2.27
N ARG A 448 -24.73 10.37 1.33
CA ARG A 448 -26.12 9.93 1.56
C ARG A 448 -26.56 8.99 0.44
N GLN A 449 -27.17 7.88 0.82
CA GLN A 449 -27.89 6.98 -0.08
C GLN A 449 -29.35 6.90 0.38
N ASP A 450 -30.26 7.43 -0.43
CA ASP A 450 -31.70 7.23 -0.24
C ASP A 450 -32.11 5.86 -0.80
N ILE A 451 -33.26 5.35 -0.36
CA ILE A 451 -33.81 4.05 -0.79
C ILE A 451 -35.21 4.28 -1.37
N ASP A 452 -35.55 3.60 -2.47
CA ASP A 452 -36.82 3.73 -3.20
C ASP A 452 -38.02 3.17 -2.39
N ASP A 453 -37.82 2.63 -1.17
CA ASP A 453 -38.87 2.12 -0.29
C ASP A 453 -39.06 3.01 0.95
N GLU A 454 -40.22 3.64 1.09
CA GLU A 454 -40.55 4.58 2.17
C GLU A 454 -40.52 3.97 3.58
N ARG A 455 -40.43 2.63 3.70
CA ARG A 455 -40.27 1.91 4.98
C ARG A 455 -38.83 1.82 5.46
N LEU A 456 -37.86 2.12 4.59
CA LEU A 456 -36.42 2.08 4.89
C LEU A 456 -35.89 3.51 4.98
N ALA A 457 -34.94 3.73 5.90
CA ALA A 457 -34.32 5.04 6.08
C ALA A 457 -33.24 5.26 5.01
N ALA A 458 -32.91 6.53 4.76
CA ALA A 458 -31.68 6.84 4.04
C ALA A 458 -30.46 6.42 4.90
N VAL A 459 -29.43 5.88 4.26
CA VAL A 459 -28.14 5.61 4.91
C VAL A 459 -27.23 6.79 4.64
N ASP A 460 -26.91 7.56 5.69
CA ASP A 460 -26.01 8.71 5.61
C ASP A 460 -24.92 8.69 6.69
N GLY A 461 -23.84 9.42 6.40
CA GLY A 461 -22.67 9.52 7.26
C GLY A 461 -21.61 10.49 6.73
N LEU A 462 -20.57 10.69 7.55
CA LEU A 462 -19.35 11.40 7.15
C LEU A 462 -18.69 10.63 5.99
N SER A 463 -18.03 11.33 5.05
CA SER A 463 -17.09 10.72 4.11
C SER A 463 -15.67 11.10 4.52
N VAL A 464 -14.82 10.10 4.70
CA VAL A 464 -13.38 10.23 5.00
C VAL A 464 -12.65 9.30 4.05
N ASP A 465 -11.94 9.87 3.09
CA ASP A 465 -11.38 9.16 1.95
C ASP A 465 -9.96 9.68 1.67
N GLY A 466 -9.02 8.81 1.31
CA GLY A 466 -7.65 9.25 0.99
C GLY A 466 -6.64 8.13 0.78
N LEU A 467 -5.60 8.46 0.02
CA LEU A 467 -4.47 7.57 -0.28
C LEU A 467 -3.21 8.43 -0.31
N ILE A 468 -2.34 8.24 0.67
CA ILE A 468 -1.11 9.02 0.87
C ILE A 468 0.09 8.07 0.92
N LYS A 469 1.06 8.28 0.04
CA LYS A 469 2.35 7.57 -0.04
C LYS A 469 3.45 8.50 0.48
N TRP A 470 4.20 8.09 1.51
CA TRP A 470 5.24 8.88 2.17
C TRP A 470 6.55 8.08 2.28
N SER A 471 7.63 8.57 1.65
CA SER A 471 8.97 7.99 1.75
C SER A 471 9.87 8.89 2.62
N PRO A 472 9.88 8.73 3.96
CA PRO A 472 10.68 9.57 4.86
C PRO A 472 12.20 9.46 4.62
N GLN A 473 12.65 8.33 4.11
CA GLN A 473 14.05 8.05 3.77
C GLN A 473 14.08 6.91 2.75
N ARG A 474 15.12 6.85 1.91
CA ARG A 474 15.26 5.77 0.92
C ARG A 474 15.14 4.39 1.57
N GLY A 475 14.30 3.54 0.96
CA GLY A 475 14.00 2.20 1.45
C GLY A 475 13.10 2.17 2.69
N THR A 476 12.42 3.26 3.05
CA THR A 476 11.26 3.25 3.95
C THR A 476 10.10 3.92 3.24
N ASP A 477 9.01 3.19 3.06
CA ASP A 477 7.81 3.68 2.40
C ASP A 477 6.61 3.43 3.31
N VAL A 478 5.80 4.45 3.51
CA VAL A 478 4.66 4.47 4.43
C VAL A 478 3.42 4.84 3.64
N ASN A 479 2.42 3.96 3.64
CA ASN A 479 1.18 4.13 2.91
C ASN A 479 0.03 4.27 3.91
N LEU A 480 -0.68 5.40 3.86
CA LEU A 480 -1.91 5.63 4.62
C LEU A 480 -3.10 5.59 3.65
N GLY A 481 -4.00 4.64 3.88
CA GLY A 481 -5.31 4.55 3.25
C GLY A 481 -6.41 4.96 4.21
N LEU A 482 -7.38 5.72 3.73
CA LEU A 482 -8.63 6.08 4.40
C LEU A 482 -9.79 5.88 3.43
N LEU A 483 -10.89 5.32 3.92
CA LEU A 483 -11.97 4.80 3.11
C LEU A 483 -13.31 4.97 3.83
N THR A 484 -14.31 5.51 3.14
CA THR A 484 -15.73 5.35 3.50
C THR A 484 -16.52 4.61 2.41
N ARG A 485 -17.30 3.60 2.78
CA ARG A 485 -18.26 2.92 1.90
C ARG A 485 -19.62 2.77 2.60
N ILE A 486 -20.71 2.91 1.84
CA ILE A 486 -22.05 2.52 2.31
C ILE A 486 -22.24 1.03 1.99
N GLU A 487 -22.63 0.25 2.99
CA GLU A 487 -23.03 -1.14 2.79
C GLU A 487 -24.56 -1.22 2.87
N GLY A 488 -25.20 -1.94 1.96
CA GLY A 488 -26.66 -2.11 1.96
C GLY A 488 -27.16 -3.01 3.10
N ALA A 489 -28.41 -3.44 2.99
CA ALA A 489 -29.06 -4.46 3.83
C ALA A 489 -30.02 -5.31 2.99
N THR A 490 -30.40 -6.51 3.45
CA THR A 490 -31.65 -7.19 3.04
C THR A 490 -32.53 -7.63 4.22
N ALA A 491 -32.10 -7.41 5.48
CA ALA A 491 -32.95 -7.72 6.63
C ALA A 491 -34.23 -6.86 6.61
N PRO A 492 -35.40 -7.43 6.96
CA PRO A 492 -36.65 -6.67 7.00
C PRO A 492 -36.56 -5.43 7.88
N GLY A 493 -36.75 -4.25 7.28
CA GLY A 493 -36.67 -2.96 7.98
C GLY A 493 -35.26 -2.38 8.16
N ASP A 494 -34.20 -3.16 7.96
CA ASP A 494 -32.83 -2.65 7.94
C ASP A 494 -32.53 -1.92 6.63
N SER A 495 -31.78 -0.82 6.73
CA SER A 495 -31.39 0.06 5.62
C SER A 495 -29.93 -0.13 5.20
N GLY A 496 -29.06 -0.63 6.09
CA GLY A 496 -27.63 -0.87 5.82
C GLY A 496 -26.70 -0.30 6.89
N SER A 497 -25.48 0.03 6.49
CA SER A 497 -24.48 0.63 7.38
C SER A 497 -23.54 1.60 6.65
N VAL A 498 -22.83 2.43 7.41
CA VAL A 498 -21.66 3.18 6.92
C VAL A 498 -20.40 2.53 7.48
N PHE A 499 -19.54 2.03 6.59
CA PHE A 499 -18.28 1.39 6.94
C PHE A 499 -17.11 2.32 6.65
N TYR A 500 -16.28 2.54 7.66
CA TYR A 500 -15.05 3.33 7.60
C TYR A 500 -13.85 2.40 7.78
N GLU A 501 -12.79 2.59 6.98
CA GLU A 501 -11.53 1.86 7.10
C GLU A 501 -10.34 2.82 7.14
N GLY A 502 -9.35 2.51 7.97
CA GLY A 502 -8.04 3.13 7.97
C GLY A 502 -6.94 2.08 7.95
N THR A 503 -6.09 2.10 6.93
CA THR A 503 -4.96 1.18 6.78
C THR A 503 -3.65 1.96 6.81
N LEU A 504 -2.71 1.55 7.66
CA LEU A 504 -1.34 2.08 7.72
C LEU A 504 -0.34 0.95 7.41
N GLY A 505 0.24 0.99 6.21
CA GLY A 505 1.34 0.12 5.80
C GLY A 505 2.70 0.79 5.96
N ILE A 506 3.73 0.04 6.36
CA ILE A 506 5.12 0.46 6.45
C ILE A 506 6.00 -0.64 5.84
N LYS A 507 6.73 -0.33 4.77
CA LYS A 507 7.84 -1.17 4.25
C LYS A 507 9.17 -0.60 4.72
N ARG A 508 10.11 -1.46 5.08
CA ARG A 508 11.53 -1.13 5.27
C ARG A 508 12.41 -2.14 4.55
N GLN A 509 13.16 -1.69 3.56
CA GLN A 509 14.34 -2.41 3.08
C GLN A 509 15.43 -2.31 4.16
N VAL A 510 15.61 -3.38 4.94
CA VAL A 510 16.61 -3.44 6.02
C VAL A 510 17.99 -3.76 5.46
N ARG A 511 18.03 -4.57 4.39
CA ARG A 511 19.20 -4.86 3.54
C ARG A 511 18.71 -5.03 2.12
N SER A 512 19.59 -4.97 1.13
CA SER A 512 19.23 -5.21 -0.28
C SER A 512 18.56 -6.56 -0.54
N ASN A 513 18.70 -7.53 0.38
CA ASN A 513 18.09 -8.85 0.32
C ASN A 513 17.17 -9.18 1.51
N LEU A 514 16.77 -8.17 2.30
CA LEU A 514 15.85 -8.34 3.43
C LEU A 514 14.93 -7.13 3.52
N ASP A 515 13.68 -7.34 3.12
CA ASP A 515 12.57 -6.44 3.35
C ASP A 515 11.83 -6.85 4.62
N VAL A 516 11.29 -5.87 5.34
CA VAL A 516 10.42 -6.05 6.52
C VAL A 516 9.20 -5.15 6.33
N ASN A 517 8.01 -5.69 6.55
CA ASN A 517 6.76 -4.96 6.45
C ASN A 517 5.97 -5.01 7.76
N ALA A 518 5.20 -3.95 8.01
CA ALA A 518 4.17 -3.92 9.04
C ALA A 518 2.90 -3.28 8.45
N ARG A 519 1.74 -3.77 8.85
CA ARG A 519 0.43 -3.22 8.45
C ARG A 519 -0.48 -3.16 9.67
N LEU A 520 -1.12 -2.02 9.88
CA LEU A 520 -2.23 -1.85 10.81
C LEU A 520 -3.50 -1.56 10.00
N ILE A 521 -4.63 -2.10 10.45
CA ILE A 521 -5.97 -1.85 9.93
C ILE A 521 -6.87 -1.51 11.12
N ALA A 522 -7.68 -0.46 11.00
CA ALA A 522 -8.78 -0.18 11.90
C ALA A 522 -10.05 0.02 11.08
N SER A 523 -11.17 -0.53 11.53
CA SER A 523 -12.47 -0.35 10.87
C SER A 523 -13.57 -0.04 11.88
N LEU A 524 -14.56 0.71 11.43
CA LEU A 524 -15.76 1.08 12.18
C LEU A 524 -16.97 0.91 11.26
N ARG A 525 -17.99 0.18 11.70
CA ARG A 525 -19.27 0.06 10.98
C ARG A 525 -20.39 0.66 11.81
N ASP A 526 -21.05 1.69 11.30
CA ASP A 526 -22.23 2.32 11.90
C ASP A 526 -23.51 1.66 11.35
N ASN A 527 -24.02 0.66 12.09
CA ASN A 527 -25.14 -0.17 11.64
C ASN A 527 -26.50 0.51 11.86
N LYS A 528 -27.35 0.56 10.83
CA LYS A 528 -28.69 1.14 10.90
C LYS A 528 -29.78 0.13 11.28
N ASP A 529 -29.42 -1.14 11.51
CA ASP A 529 -30.27 -2.19 12.09
C ASP A 529 -30.56 -1.98 13.60
N GLY A 530 -29.80 -1.11 14.26
CA GLY A 530 -29.88 -0.82 15.69
C GLY A 530 -28.84 -1.52 16.56
N SER A 531 -27.92 -2.31 15.99
CA SER A 531 -26.84 -3.01 16.73
C SER A 531 -25.63 -2.12 17.07
N GLY A 532 -25.76 -0.81 16.92
CA GLY A 532 -24.69 0.15 17.22
C GLY A 532 -23.49 0.03 16.28
N TRP A 533 -22.29 -0.05 16.86
CA TRP A 533 -21.03 0.10 16.14
C TRP A 533 -20.16 -1.15 16.20
N ASP A 534 -19.95 -1.82 15.07
CA ASP A 534 -18.89 -2.84 14.95
C ASP A 534 -17.52 -2.16 14.85
N LYS A 535 -16.50 -2.78 15.47
CA LYS A 535 -15.15 -2.22 15.62
C LYS A 535 -14.12 -3.29 15.31
N GLY A 536 -13.48 -3.18 14.16
CA GLY A 536 -12.41 -4.09 13.74
C GLY A 536 -11.03 -3.49 13.97
N PHE A 537 -10.07 -4.34 14.36
CA PHE A 537 -8.65 -3.99 14.38
C PHE A 537 -7.82 -5.17 13.88
N GLY A 538 -6.82 -4.88 13.04
CA GLY A 538 -5.87 -5.86 12.51
C GLY A 538 -4.44 -5.33 12.59
N ALA A 539 -3.51 -6.21 12.94
CA ALA A 539 -2.08 -5.96 12.90
C ALA A 539 -1.38 -7.12 12.21
N GLU A 540 -0.46 -6.82 11.29
CA GLU A 540 0.36 -7.79 10.58
C GLU A 540 1.81 -7.31 10.57
N VAL A 541 2.74 -8.24 10.76
CA VAL A 541 4.18 -8.03 10.58
C VAL A 541 4.76 -9.13 9.71
N GLY A 542 5.67 -8.80 8.81
CA GLY A 542 6.30 -9.76 7.92
C GLY A 542 7.74 -9.40 7.56
N ALA A 543 8.43 -10.38 6.99
CA ALA A 543 9.78 -10.23 6.45
C ALA A 543 9.99 -11.16 5.26
N THR A 544 10.62 -10.61 4.21
CA THR A 544 10.92 -11.31 2.96
C THR A 544 12.42 -11.34 2.76
N TYR A 545 13.03 -12.53 2.87
CA TYR A 545 14.46 -12.74 2.73
C TYR A 545 14.80 -13.35 1.37
N TRP A 546 15.52 -12.58 0.54
CA TRP A 546 15.90 -13.02 -0.80
C TRP A 546 17.23 -13.79 -0.79
N PHE A 547 17.19 -15.05 -1.23
CA PHE A 547 18.39 -15.85 -1.49
C PHE A 547 19.07 -15.42 -2.80
N ASN A 548 18.26 -15.07 -3.79
CA ASN A 548 18.65 -14.47 -5.07
C ASN A 548 17.41 -13.76 -5.67
N ARG A 549 17.57 -12.97 -6.74
CA ARG A 549 16.49 -12.17 -7.33
C ARG A 549 15.26 -12.93 -7.85
N PHE A 550 15.31 -14.27 -7.89
CA PHE A 550 14.20 -15.12 -8.31
C PHE A 550 13.61 -15.95 -7.17
N VAL A 551 14.19 -15.97 -5.96
CA VAL A 551 13.78 -16.85 -4.85
C VAL A 551 13.88 -16.15 -3.50
N GLY A 552 12.74 -15.98 -2.84
CA GLY A 552 12.60 -15.43 -1.49
C GLY A 552 11.98 -16.43 -0.50
N LEU A 553 12.30 -16.25 0.79
CA LEU A 553 11.58 -16.86 1.92
C LEU A 553 10.70 -15.79 2.55
N ASP A 554 9.40 -16.06 2.62
CA ASP A 554 8.40 -15.17 3.20
C ASP A 554 7.99 -15.69 4.58
N VAL A 555 7.95 -14.81 5.58
CA VAL A 555 7.39 -15.12 6.91
C VAL A 555 6.53 -13.96 7.37
N SER A 556 5.29 -14.21 7.79
CA SER A 556 4.45 -13.18 8.42
C SER A 556 3.61 -13.72 9.58
N ALA A 557 3.19 -12.81 10.44
CA ALA A 557 2.26 -13.06 11.54
C ALA A 557 1.19 -11.96 11.56
N ARG A 558 -0.08 -12.37 11.64
CA ARG A 558 -1.27 -11.52 11.68
C ARG A 558 -2.04 -11.80 12.97
N HIS A 559 -2.59 -10.75 13.55
CA HIS A 559 -3.64 -10.84 14.56
C HIS A 559 -4.74 -9.84 14.20
N GLN A 560 -5.99 -10.27 14.23
CA GLN A 560 -7.14 -9.40 14.00
C GLN A 560 -8.33 -9.80 14.87
N PHE A 561 -9.18 -8.84 15.17
CA PHE A 561 -10.46 -9.07 15.83
C PHE A 561 -11.51 -8.08 15.33
N THR A 562 -12.77 -8.48 15.41
CA THR A 562 -13.94 -7.61 15.27
C THR A 562 -14.81 -7.74 16.50
N HIS A 563 -15.15 -6.63 17.12
CA HIS A 563 -16.09 -6.56 18.24
C HIS A 563 -17.42 -5.94 17.77
N SER A 564 -18.53 -6.56 18.14
CA SER A 564 -19.90 -6.17 17.79
C SER A 564 -20.81 -6.44 18.99
N GLU A 565 -21.94 -5.74 19.06
CA GLU A 565 -23.02 -6.06 20.01
C GLU A 565 -23.83 -7.31 19.58
N VAL A 566 -23.58 -7.83 18.37
CA VAL A 566 -24.11 -9.11 17.89
C VAL A 566 -23.04 -10.20 17.98
N ASP A 567 -23.26 -11.22 18.81
CA ASP A 567 -22.28 -12.29 19.06
C ASP A 567 -21.78 -12.97 17.76
N THR A 568 -22.66 -13.19 16.78
CA THR A 568 -22.31 -13.84 15.50
C THR A 568 -21.49 -12.96 14.55
N ARG A 569 -21.33 -11.66 14.85
CA ARG A 569 -20.47 -10.71 14.11
C ARG A 569 -19.11 -10.50 14.78
N GLN A 570 -18.87 -11.12 15.94
CA GLN A 570 -17.57 -11.05 16.60
C GLN A 570 -16.58 -12.03 15.95
N THR A 571 -15.31 -11.62 15.82
CA THR A 571 -14.23 -12.50 15.35
C THR A 571 -12.93 -12.27 16.13
N GLU A 572 -12.11 -13.31 16.24
CA GLU A 572 -10.70 -13.22 16.64
C GLU A 572 -9.88 -14.24 15.83
N GLU A 573 -8.88 -13.79 15.10
CA GLU A 573 -7.92 -14.60 14.35
C GLU A 573 -6.50 -14.23 14.75
N THR A 574 -5.67 -15.23 15.06
CA THR A 574 -4.22 -15.11 15.04
C THR A 574 -3.67 -16.13 14.06
N SER A 575 -2.89 -15.69 13.07
CA SER A 575 -2.30 -16.57 12.07
C SER A 575 -0.83 -16.27 11.79
N VAL A 576 -0.09 -17.30 11.39
CA VAL A 576 1.33 -17.25 11.05
C VAL A 576 1.54 -17.99 9.73
N TYR A 577 2.17 -17.32 8.77
CA TYR A 577 2.50 -17.85 7.46
C TYR A 577 4.02 -18.02 7.31
N MET A 578 4.41 -19.10 6.64
CA MET A 578 5.77 -19.30 6.13
C MET A 578 5.69 -19.93 4.74
N GLY A 579 6.37 -19.33 3.76
CA GLY A 579 6.39 -19.81 2.39
C GLY A 579 7.62 -19.40 1.59
N VAL A 580 7.62 -19.77 0.32
CA VAL A 580 8.67 -19.43 -0.64
C VAL A 580 8.04 -18.73 -1.84
N THR A 581 8.59 -17.57 -2.19
CA THR A 581 8.24 -16.79 -3.38
C THR A 581 9.23 -17.03 -4.49
N LEU A 582 8.70 -17.31 -5.69
CA LEU A 582 9.43 -17.37 -6.95
C LEU A 582 8.95 -16.24 -7.86
N GLN A 583 9.85 -15.35 -8.27
CA GLN A 583 9.54 -14.22 -9.15
C GLN A 583 10.44 -14.19 -10.39
N ARG A 584 10.08 -13.39 -11.40
CA ARG A 584 10.91 -13.19 -12.59
C ARG A 584 11.12 -11.72 -12.94
#